data_AF-A0A1N6ZGH4-F1
#
_entry.id   AF-A0A1N6ZGH4-F1
#
_cell.length_a   1.000
_cell.length_b   1.000
_cell.length_c   1.000
_cell.angle_alpha   90.00
_cell.angle_beta   90.00
_cell.angle_gamma   90.00
#
_symmetry.space_group_name_H-M   'P 1'
#
loop_
_entity.id
_entity.type
_entity.pdbx_description
1 polymer ?
#
loop_
_entity_poly.entity_id
_entity_poly.type
_entity_poly.pdbx_seq_one_letter_code
_entity_poly.pdbx_strand_id
1 'polypeptide(L)'
;MSDHDERDDEHGDHTGHEENGNHDSHGEHHVHREEFHHDPIAHAEVRAGMTVGELADEYGSAGVGAANIHKAVDIYAEMLGDDVTNFFGLAGAMVPTGMRKIVSDLIRDGHIDALVTTGANLTHDAIEGIGGKHHHGRDERDDKSMREHDEQLRDEEVDRIYNVYLPQEHFALFESHLRSEVFPNIEETVSIQRMTEELGRANSEVNEREGIEEDAGIAAAAYENDVPIYCPAVQDSVLGLQAWMYSQTTDFTLDALKDMTHLTDLAFEADKSGAMVVGGGVPKNYVLQTMLVSPSAYDYGVQLTMDPPQTGGLSGATLDEARSWGKLEKAARNVSVYADATITLPLVVAAARERIE
;
A
#
# COMPACT_ATOMS: atom_id res chain seq x y z
N MET A 1 3.75 -9.61 77.53
CA MET A 1 3.43 -9.77 78.96
C MET A 1 1.91 -9.81 79.02
N SER A 2 1.22 -10.92 79.21
CA SER A 2 1.50 -12.23 79.82
C SER A 2 0.42 -13.19 79.29
N ASP A 3 0.82 -14.29 78.65
CA ASP A 3 0.64 -15.68 79.10
C ASP A 3 -0.39 -15.90 80.22
N HIS A 4 -1.38 -16.75 79.96
CA HIS A 4 -1.49 -18.02 80.69
C HIS A 4 -2.41 -19.07 80.02
N ASP A 5 -1.85 -20.28 80.00
CA ASP A 5 -2.40 -21.61 79.73
C ASP A 5 -3.58 -22.01 80.63
N GLU A 6 -4.42 -22.92 80.11
CA GLU A 6 -5.10 -24.03 80.81
C GLU A 6 -5.51 -25.03 79.69
N ARG A 7 -4.89 -26.22 79.55
CA ARG A 7 -5.20 -27.53 80.20
C ARG A 7 -6.69 -27.88 80.20
N ASP A 8 -7.17 -29.08 79.97
CA ASP A 8 -6.71 -30.44 79.69
C ASP A 8 -7.96 -31.13 79.05
N ASP A 9 -7.82 -32.24 78.33
CA ASP A 9 -8.55 -33.47 78.67
C ASP A 9 -8.38 -34.59 77.63
N GLU A 10 -8.07 -35.75 78.20
CA GLU A 10 -7.87 -37.06 77.60
C GLU A 10 -9.14 -37.63 76.97
N HIS A 11 -9.00 -38.50 75.97
CA HIS A 11 -9.42 -39.91 76.04
C HIS A 11 -9.46 -40.58 74.65
N GLY A 12 -9.01 -41.82 74.59
CA GLY A 12 -9.72 -42.86 73.81
C GLY A 12 -9.02 -43.39 72.57
N ASP A 13 -8.16 -44.37 72.80
CA ASP A 13 -7.75 -45.46 71.90
C ASP A 13 -8.90 -46.02 71.03
N HIS A 14 -8.65 -46.26 69.73
CA HIS A 14 -8.98 -47.52 69.08
C HIS A 14 -8.39 -47.66 67.69
N THR A 15 -7.69 -48.78 67.52
CA THR A 15 -7.15 -49.37 66.29
C THR A 15 -8.24 -49.73 65.28
N GLY A 16 -7.94 -49.49 63.99
CA GLY A 16 -8.74 -49.96 62.86
C GLY A 16 -7.97 -49.81 61.55
N HIS A 17 -7.30 -50.88 61.14
CA HIS A 17 -6.83 -51.04 59.76
C HIS A 17 -8.04 -51.29 58.86
N GLU A 18 -8.28 -50.42 57.88
CA GLU A 18 -8.89 -50.78 56.60
C GLU A 18 -8.23 -49.99 55.47
N GLU A 19 -7.50 -50.72 54.63
CA GLU A 19 -7.13 -50.28 53.29
C GLU A 19 -8.42 -50.09 52.47
N ASN A 20 -8.70 -48.85 52.08
CA ASN A 20 -9.55 -48.49 50.94
C ASN A 20 -8.78 -47.37 50.24
N GLY A 21 -8.24 -47.57 49.04
CA GLY A 21 -9.05 -47.82 47.86
C GLY A 21 -9.16 -46.51 47.09
N ASN A 22 -8.15 -46.24 46.27
CA ASN A 22 -8.15 -45.47 45.04
C ASN A 22 -9.35 -44.53 44.79
N HIS A 23 -9.14 -43.22 44.90
CA HIS A 23 -9.75 -42.22 44.01
C HIS A 23 -8.78 -41.05 43.87
N ASP A 24 -7.91 -41.13 42.87
CA ASP A 24 -7.28 -39.96 42.28
C ASP A 24 -8.37 -39.04 41.74
N SER A 25 -8.88 -38.15 42.59
CA SER A 25 -9.62 -36.99 42.10
C SER A 25 -8.59 -36.00 41.53
N HIS A 26 -8.10 -36.28 40.33
CA HIS A 26 -7.62 -35.22 39.45
C HIS A 26 -8.84 -34.36 39.09
N GLY A 27 -9.22 -33.48 40.02
CA GLY A 27 -10.10 -32.38 39.71
C GLY A 27 -9.37 -31.57 38.65
N GLU A 28 -9.81 -31.67 37.40
CA GLU A 28 -9.44 -30.73 36.37
C GLU A 28 -9.85 -29.35 36.89
N HIS A 29 -8.87 -28.62 37.42
CA HIS A 29 -9.00 -27.20 37.69
C HIS A 29 -9.19 -26.52 36.34
N HIS A 30 -10.43 -26.49 35.84
CA HIS A 30 -10.82 -25.66 34.72
C HIS A 30 -10.68 -24.21 35.18
N VAL A 31 -9.49 -23.66 34.94
CA VAL A 31 -9.25 -22.23 35.06
C VAL A 31 -10.15 -21.57 34.01
N HIS A 32 -11.20 -20.88 34.45
CA HIS A 32 -12.04 -20.10 33.55
C HIS A 32 -11.19 -19.02 32.89
N ARG A 33 -11.15 -19.00 31.55
CA ARG A 33 -10.37 -18.06 30.76
C ARG A 33 -11.28 -17.45 29.69
N GLU A 34 -11.81 -16.25 29.95
CA GLU A 34 -12.67 -15.51 29.03
C GLU A 34 -12.06 -15.40 27.62
N GLU A 35 -10.76 -15.13 27.56
CA GLU A 35 -10.06 -14.85 26.29
C GLU A 35 -9.62 -16.09 25.50
N PHE A 36 -9.84 -17.30 26.01
CA PHE A 36 -9.29 -18.53 25.41
C PHE A 36 -10.33 -19.41 24.71
N HIS A 37 -11.59 -18.98 24.66
CA HIS A 37 -12.70 -19.83 24.22
C HIS A 37 -13.21 -19.59 22.80
N HIS A 38 -12.98 -18.42 22.20
CA HIS A 38 -13.75 -17.99 21.03
C HIS A 38 -13.07 -18.20 19.66
N ASP A 39 -11.75 -18.40 19.60
CA ASP A 39 -11.03 -18.49 18.31
C ASP A 39 -9.64 -19.15 18.43
N PRO A 40 -9.52 -20.49 18.42
CA PRO A 40 -8.23 -21.16 18.50
C PRO A 40 -7.48 -21.06 17.16
N ILE A 41 -6.16 -20.81 17.22
CA ILE A 41 -5.30 -20.88 16.03
C ILE A 41 -5.42 -22.24 15.35
N ALA A 42 -5.59 -22.22 14.03
CA ALA A 42 -5.40 -23.38 13.17
C ALA A 42 -4.10 -23.25 12.35
N HIS A 43 -3.76 -24.32 11.63
CA HIS A 43 -2.59 -24.34 10.75
C HIS A 43 -3.06 -24.20 9.32
N ALA A 44 -2.55 -23.18 8.61
CA ALA A 44 -2.82 -22.98 7.20
C ALA A 44 -2.44 -24.23 6.41
N GLU A 45 -3.41 -24.80 5.69
CA GLU A 45 -3.20 -25.89 4.76
C GLU A 45 -2.78 -25.32 3.39
N VAL A 46 -1.70 -25.84 2.81
CA VAL A 46 -1.25 -25.43 1.48
C VAL A 46 -1.21 -26.62 0.55
N ARG A 47 -2.08 -26.62 -0.47
CA ARG A 47 -2.17 -27.67 -1.49
C ARG A 47 -1.98 -27.12 -2.91
N ALA A 48 -1.59 -27.98 -3.82
CA ALA A 48 -1.49 -27.64 -5.24
C ALA A 48 -2.88 -27.30 -5.81
N GLY A 49 -2.94 -26.32 -6.72
CA GLY A 49 -4.17 -25.89 -7.39
C GLY A 49 -5.05 -24.95 -6.56
N MET A 50 -4.55 -24.43 -5.42
CA MET A 50 -5.28 -23.40 -4.69
C MET A 50 -5.29 -22.06 -5.43
N THR A 51 -6.39 -21.33 -5.28
CA THR A 51 -6.48 -19.93 -5.67
C THR A 51 -5.77 -19.03 -4.65
N VAL A 52 -5.61 -17.74 -4.98
CA VAL A 52 -5.03 -16.77 -4.05
C VAL A 52 -6.04 -16.45 -2.93
N GLY A 53 -7.34 -16.44 -3.23
CA GLY A 53 -8.42 -16.32 -2.25
C GLY A 53 -8.41 -17.47 -1.24
N GLU A 54 -8.32 -18.72 -1.70
CA GLU A 54 -8.23 -19.90 -0.81
C GLU A 54 -7.02 -19.80 0.13
N LEU A 55 -5.85 -19.37 -0.37
CA LEU A 55 -4.68 -19.15 0.49
C LEU A 55 -4.91 -18.02 1.51
N ALA A 56 -5.57 -16.94 1.10
CA ALA A 56 -5.90 -15.83 2.00
C ALA A 56 -6.90 -16.26 3.08
N ASP A 57 -7.82 -17.19 2.80
CA ASP A 57 -8.76 -17.74 3.78
C ASP A 57 -8.05 -18.64 4.80
N GLU A 58 -7.11 -19.49 4.35
CA GLU A 58 -6.24 -20.28 5.24
C GLU A 58 -5.43 -19.39 6.20
N TYR A 59 -5.01 -18.22 5.73
CA TYR A 59 -4.33 -17.22 6.56
C TYR A 59 -5.23 -16.60 7.64
N GLY A 60 -6.55 -16.60 7.45
CA GLY A 60 -7.52 -16.12 8.45
C GLY A 60 -7.53 -16.95 9.73
N SER A 61 -7.15 -18.24 9.63
CA SER A 61 -7.04 -19.13 10.79
C SER A 61 -5.66 -19.11 11.45
N ALA A 62 -4.70 -18.40 10.85
CA ALA A 62 -3.33 -18.26 11.34
C ALA A 62 -3.13 -16.95 12.13
N GLY A 63 -1.91 -16.70 12.61
CA GLY A 63 -1.58 -15.50 13.39
C GLY A 63 -0.68 -14.49 12.66
N VAL A 64 -0.51 -13.31 13.27
CA VAL A 64 0.45 -12.26 12.86
C VAL A 64 0.20 -11.78 11.42
N GLY A 65 1.21 -11.78 10.55
CA GLY A 65 1.14 -11.22 9.20
C GLY A 65 0.15 -11.94 8.30
N ALA A 66 -0.05 -13.25 8.51
CA ALA A 66 -1.04 -14.04 7.78
C ALA A 66 -2.46 -13.52 8.05
N ALA A 67 -2.84 -13.41 9.33
CA ALA A 67 -4.13 -12.84 9.73
C ALA A 67 -4.32 -11.41 9.21
N ASN A 68 -3.26 -10.60 9.19
CA ASN A 68 -3.32 -9.25 8.64
C ASN A 68 -3.54 -9.23 7.12
N ILE A 69 -2.97 -10.17 6.36
CA ILE A 69 -3.25 -10.33 4.93
C ILE A 69 -4.71 -10.73 4.72
N HIS A 70 -5.22 -11.73 5.46
CA HIS A 70 -6.62 -12.13 5.38
C HIS A 70 -7.55 -10.93 5.63
N LYS A 71 -7.31 -10.19 6.71
CA LYS A 71 -8.08 -8.98 7.04
C LYS A 71 -7.94 -7.88 5.99
N ALA A 72 -6.77 -7.74 5.36
CA ALA A 72 -6.55 -6.78 4.28
C ALA A 72 -7.36 -7.15 3.04
N VAL A 73 -7.45 -8.45 2.71
CA VAL A 73 -8.30 -8.96 1.64
C VAL A 73 -9.78 -8.72 1.97
N ASP A 74 -10.22 -9.00 3.20
CA ASP A 74 -11.61 -8.74 3.64
C ASP A 74 -11.98 -7.26 3.45
N ILE A 75 -11.15 -6.36 3.98
CA ILE A 75 -11.43 -4.92 3.95
C ILE A 75 -11.33 -4.39 2.52
N TYR A 76 -10.33 -4.82 1.74
CA TYR A 76 -10.16 -4.33 0.38
C TYR A 76 -11.27 -4.84 -0.54
N ALA A 77 -11.74 -6.09 -0.39
CA ALA A 77 -12.88 -6.60 -1.14
C ALA A 77 -14.16 -5.77 -0.91
N GLU A 78 -14.40 -5.32 0.33
CA GLU A 78 -15.51 -4.39 0.62
C GLU A 78 -15.29 -3.00 0.01
N MET A 79 -14.04 -2.52 0.00
CA MET A 79 -13.70 -1.27 -0.67
C MET A 79 -13.96 -1.33 -2.18
N LEU A 80 -13.81 -2.49 -2.82
CA LEU A 80 -14.07 -2.64 -4.26
C LEU A 80 -15.56 -2.61 -4.63
N GLY A 81 -16.48 -2.45 -3.67
CA GLY A 81 -17.91 -2.30 -3.95
C GLY A 81 -18.27 -0.93 -4.56
N ASP A 82 -19.33 -0.91 -5.36
CA ASP A 82 -19.78 0.27 -6.12
C ASP A 82 -20.18 1.49 -5.27
N ASP A 83 -20.35 1.33 -3.95
CA ASP A 83 -20.78 2.39 -3.02
C ASP A 83 -19.62 3.05 -2.25
N VAL A 84 -18.37 2.74 -2.61
CA VAL A 84 -17.17 3.25 -1.92
C VAL A 84 -16.26 4.02 -2.88
N THR A 85 -16.02 5.30 -2.57
CA THR A 85 -15.00 6.09 -3.28
C THR A 85 -13.60 5.74 -2.77
N ASN A 86 -12.78 5.17 -3.63
CA ASN A 86 -11.45 4.64 -3.34
C ASN A 86 -10.33 5.61 -3.68
N PHE A 87 -9.68 6.08 -2.61
CA PHE A 87 -8.46 6.87 -2.70
C PHE A 87 -7.24 5.93 -2.58
N PHE A 88 -6.44 5.87 -3.63
CA PHE A 88 -5.29 4.97 -3.72
C PHE A 88 -3.98 5.75 -3.61
N GLY A 89 -3.16 5.43 -2.61
CA GLY A 89 -1.82 5.99 -2.43
C GLY A 89 -0.75 5.02 -2.91
N LEU A 90 0.04 5.40 -3.91
CA LEU A 90 1.11 4.57 -4.48
C LEU A 90 2.49 5.22 -4.26
N ALA A 91 3.24 4.71 -3.29
CA ALA A 91 4.61 5.13 -2.99
C ALA A 91 5.61 3.98 -3.20
N GLY A 92 6.91 4.29 -3.08
CA GLY A 92 7.98 3.34 -3.34
C GLY A 92 8.20 3.10 -4.84
N ALA A 93 9.14 2.22 -5.16
CA ALA A 93 9.56 1.93 -6.53
C ALA A 93 8.60 0.96 -7.24
N MET A 94 7.28 1.16 -7.12
CA MET A 94 6.26 0.18 -7.54
C MET A 94 6.22 -0.02 -9.05
N VAL A 95 6.31 1.06 -9.82
CA VAL A 95 6.34 0.96 -11.28
C VAL A 95 7.60 0.25 -11.79
N PRO A 96 8.84 0.70 -11.48
CA PRO A 96 10.04 0.04 -12.00
C PRO A 96 10.22 -1.39 -11.48
N THR A 97 9.59 -1.77 -10.36
CA THR A 97 9.62 -3.15 -9.84
C THR A 97 8.47 -4.03 -10.33
N GLY A 98 7.70 -3.58 -11.33
CA GLY A 98 6.75 -4.42 -12.06
C GLY A 98 5.31 -4.42 -11.52
N MET A 99 4.96 -3.53 -10.58
CA MET A 99 3.59 -3.40 -10.07
C MET A 99 2.71 -2.49 -10.94
N ARG A 100 3.27 -1.90 -12.01
CA ARG A 100 2.61 -0.95 -12.93
C ARG A 100 1.24 -1.44 -13.42
N LYS A 101 1.21 -2.67 -13.95
CA LYS A 101 0.01 -3.27 -14.54
C LYS A 101 -1.12 -3.48 -13.54
N ILE A 102 -0.79 -3.87 -12.30
CA ILE A 102 -1.80 -4.07 -11.26
C ILE A 102 -2.58 -2.77 -11.04
N VAL A 103 -1.88 -1.63 -10.99
CA VAL A 103 -2.50 -0.32 -10.74
C VAL A 103 -3.29 0.16 -11.96
N SER A 104 -2.77 0.00 -13.19
CA SER A 104 -3.50 0.40 -14.39
C SER A 104 -4.75 -0.45 -14.63
N ASP A 105 -4.70 -1.76 -14.33
CA ASP A 105 -5.87 -2.64 -14.40
C ASP A 105 -6.92 -2.25 -13.33
N LEU A 106 -6.51 -1.94 -12.10
CA LEU A 106 -7.43 -1.44 -11.06
C LEU A 106 -8.14 -0.13 -11.45
N ILE A 107 -7.45 0.77 -12.14
CA ILE A 107 -8.06 2.00 -12.67
C ILE A 107 -9.12 1.65 -13.73
N ARG A 108 -8.77 0.82 -14.70
CA ARG A 108 -9.67 0.42 -15.80
C ARG A 108 -10.90 -0.36 -15.32
N ASP A 109 -10.72 -1.12 -14.25
CA ASP A 109 -11.80 -1.89 -13.63
C ASP A 109 -12.69 -1.01 -12.71
N GLY A 110 -12.42 0.29 -12.58
CA GLY A 110 -13.22 1.21 -11.75
C GLY A 110 -12.97 1.06 -10.25
N HIS A 111 -11.84 0.47 -9.85
CA HIS A 111 -11.51 0.20 -8.45
C HIS A 111 -10.64 1.29 -7.79
N ILE A 112 -10.30 2.34 -8.54
CA ILE A 112 -9.55 3.51 -8.07
C ILE A 112 -10.25 4.77 -8.60
N ASP A 113 -10.81 5.58 -7.70
CA ASP A 113 -11.48 6.84 -8.04
C ASP A 113 -10.54 8.05 -7.97
N ALA A 114 -9.47 7.96 -7.18
CA ALA A 114 -8.41 8.96 -7.17
C ALA A 114 -7.07 8.32 -6.83
N LEU A 115 -6.06 8.56 -7.67
CA LEU A 115 -4.70 8.09 -7.44
C LEU A 115 -3.83 9.22 -6.90
N VAL A 116 -3.12 8.97 -5.81
CA VAL A 116 -2.05 9.83 -5.32
C VAL A 116 -0.74 9.07 -5.43
N THR A 117 0.23 9.59 -6.17
CA THR A 117 1.50 8.89 -6.44
C THR A 117 2.69 9.84 -6.38
N THR A 118 3.88 9.31 -6.67
CA THR A 118 5.13 10.07 -6.76
C THR A 118 5.47 10.39 -8.21
N GLY A 119 6.21 11.48 -8.41
CA GLY A 119 6.69 11.82 -9.75
C GLY A 119 7.68 10.77 -10.29
N ALA A 120 8.34 10.02 -9.39
CA ALA A 120 9.18 8.88 -9.77
C ALA A 120 8.34 7.76 -10.42
N ASN A 121 7.23 7.34 -9.81
CA ASN A 121 6.34 6.35 -10.42
C ASN A 121 5.83 6.82 -11.78
N LEU A 122 5.41 8.09 -11.91
CA LEU A 122 4.94 8.64 -13.20
C LEU A 122 6.06 8.74 -14.25
N THR A 123 7.28 9.04 -13.85
CA THR A 123 8.46 9.03 -14.73
C THR A 123 8.67 7.64 -15.31
N HIS A 124 8.74 6.62 -14.46
CA HIS A 124 8.97 5.24 -14.89
C HIS A 124 7.77 4.68 -15.68
N ASP A 125 6.55 5.11 -15.36
CA ASP A 125 5.32 4.71 -16.04
C ASP A 125 5.29 5.21 -17.47
N ALA A 126 5.58 6.50 -17.66
CA ALA A 126 5.68 7.11 -18.97
C ALA A 126 6.82 6.50 -19.80
N ILE A 127 7.99 6.27 -19.19
CA ILE A 127 9.13 5.61 -19.88
C ILE A 127 8.71 4.28 -20.51
N GLU A 128 8.02 3.41 -19.78
CA GLU A 128 7.54 2.15 -20.36
C GLU A 128 6.42 2.36 -21.37
N GLY A 129 5.51 3.30 -21.12
CA GLY A 129 4.41 3.64 -22.02
C GLY A 129 4.86 4.17 -23.38
N ILE A 130 6.04 4.79 -23.46
CA ILE A 130 6.61 5.34 -24.70
C ILE A 130 7.73 4.48 -25.29
N GLY A 131 7.88 3.23 -24.81
CA GLY A 131 8.72 2.21 -25.46
C GLY A 131 10.11 1.99 -24.83
N GLY A 132 10.40 2.61 -23.69
CA GLY A 132 11.53 2.23 -22.86
C GLY A 132 11.24 0.96 -22.04
N LYS A 133 12.27 0.34 -21.45
CA LYS A 133 12.06 -0.83 -20.60
C LYS A 133 13.03 -0.92 -19.42
N HIS A 134 12.50 -1.36 -18.28
CA HIS A 134 13.29 -1.75 -17.12
C HIS A 134 13.75 -3.20 -17.25
N HIS A 135 14.95 -3.51 -16.75
CA HIS A 135 15.54 -4.84 -16.84
C HIS A 135 15.92 -5.38 -15.46
N HIS A 136 15.89 -6.71 -15.29
CA HIS A 136 16.46 -7.32 -14.10
C HIS A 136 17.95 -7.00 -14.01
N GLY A 137 18.34 -6.45 -12.86
CA GLY A 137 19.73 -6.28 -12.50
C GLY A 137 20.40 -7.62 -12.19
N ARG A 138 21.72 -7.67 -12.33
CA ARG A 138 22.52 -8.85 -11.95
C ARG A 138 22.96 -8.71 -10.49
N ASP A 139 22.86 -9.80 -9.73
CA ASP A 139 23.41 -9.90 -8.36
C ASP A 139 24.79 -10.58 -8.34
N GLU A 140 25.22 -11.17 -9.47
CA GLU A 140 26.57 -11.72 -9.63
C GLU A 140 27.59 -10.58 -9.72
N ARG A 141 28.15 -10.25 -8.55
CA ARG A 141 29.27 -9.33 -8.39
C ARG A 141 30.54 -10.14 -8.54
N ASP A 142 31.22 -10.06 -9.69
CA ASP A 142 32.51 -10.72 -9.99
C ASP A 142 33.63 -10.26 -9.03
N ASP A 143 33.56 -10.64 -7.75
CA ASP A 143 34.37 -10.15 -6.63
C ASP A 143 34.38 -8.61 -6.42
N LYS A 144 33.48 -7.89 -7.10
CA LYS A 144 33.32 -6.43 -6.96
C LYS A 144 32.55 -6.05 -5.70
N SER A 145 32.97 -4.97 -5.04
CA SER A 145 32.14 -4.30 -4.04
C SER A 145 30.90 -3.66 -4.68
N MET A 146 29.86 -3.40 -3.88
CA MET A 146 28.66 -2.68 -4.35
C MET A 146 29.00 -1.30 -4.94
N ARG A 147 30.03 -0.64 -4.40
CA ARG A 147 30.48 0.65 -4.91
C ARG A 147 31.09 0.53 -6.31
N GLU A 148 32.00 -0.43 -6.52
CA GLU A 148 32.62 -0.64 -7.84
C GLU A 148 31.59 -1.07 -8.89
N HIS A 149 30.57 -1.83 -8.46
CA HIS A 149 29.42 -2.17 -9.29
C HIS A 149 28.62 -0.93 -9.72
N ASP A 150 28.25 -0.07 -8.77
CA ASP A 150 27.51 1.16 -9.07
C ASP A 150 28.33 2.17 -9.90
N GLU A 151 29.65 2.24 -9.68
CA GLU A 151 30.57 3.05 -10.51
C GLU A 151 30.63 2.51 -11.95
N GLN A 152 30.67 1.18 -12.14
CA GLN A 152 30.61 0.57 -13.48
C GLN A 152 29.27 0.88 -14.17
N LEU A 153 28.15 0.71 -13.47
CA LEU A 153 26.82 1.01 -14.03
C LEU A 153 26.75 2.47 -14.51
N ARG A 154 27.34 3.40 -13.74
CA ARG A 154 27.43 4.81 -14.14
C ARG A 154 28.29 5.01 -15.39
N ASP A 155 29.42 4.31 -15.51
CA ASP A 155 30.28 4.38 -16.70
C ASP A 155 29.60 3.75 -17.94
N GLU A 156 28.67 2.82 -17.72
CA GLU A 156 27.82 2.19 -18.75
C GLU A 156 26.51 2.95 -19.01
N GLU A 157 26.29 4.11 -18.35
CA GLU A 157 25.07 4.91 -18.48
C GLU A 157 23.78 4.15 -18.11
N VAL A 158 23.88 3.32 -17.07
CA VAL A 158 22.75 2.54 -16.51
C VAL A 158 22.46 2.99 -15.09
N ASP A 159 21.21 3.35 -14.83
CA ASP A 159 20.74 3.68 -13.49
C ASP A 159 20.16 2.45 -12.79
N ARG A 160 20.46 2.27 -11.50
CA ARG A 160 20.00 1.14 -10.69
C ARG A 160 18.93 1.54 -9.69
N ILE A 161 17.84 0.78 -9.70
CA ILE A 161 16.72 0.86 -8.76
C ILE A 161 16.66 -0.50 -8.05
N TYR A 162 17.33 -0.61 -6.90
CA TYR A 162 17.51 -1.89 -6.20
C TYR A 162 18.13 -2.98 -7.09
N ASN A 163 17.34 -3.98 -7.47
CA ASN A 163 17.69 -5.10 -8.35
C ASN A 163 17.10 -4.94 -9.76
N VAL A 164 16.76 -3.71 -10.16
CA VAL A 164 16.26 -3.34 -11.49
C VAL A 164 17.18 -2.29 -12.10
N TYR A 165 17.43 -2.37 -13.40
CA TYR A 165 18.26 -1.45 -14.18
C TYR A 165 17.42 -0.70 -15.21
N LEU A 166 17.80 0.54 -15.49
CA LEU A 166 17.23 1.38 -16.53
C LEU A 166 18.36 2.10 -17.31
N PRO A 167 18.50 1.84 -18.62
CA PRO A 167 19.42 2.59 -19.48
C PRO A 167 19.05 4.09 -19.59
N GLN A 168 20.05 4.98 -19.57
CA GLN A 168 19.81 6.44 -19.55
C GLN A 168 19.19 6.99 -20.84
N GLU A 169 19.32 6.30 -21.98
CA GLU A 169 18.64 6.69 -23.21
C GLU A 169 17.11 6.69 -23.07
N HIS A 170 16.55 5.92 -22.14
CA HIS A 170 15.12 5.92 -21.85
C HIS A 170 14.68 7.18 -21.08
N PHE A 171 15.55 7.75 -20.25
CA PHE A 171 15.30 9.09 -19.71
C PHE A 171 15.33 10.14 -20.81
N ALA A 172 16.30 10.09 -21.73
CA ALA A 172 16.36 11.02 -22.86
C ALA A 172 15.12 10.94 -23.77
N LEU A 173 14.58 9.73 -23.97
CA LEU A 173 13.30 9.51 -24.66
C LEU A 173 12.14 10.19 -23.92
N PHE A 174 12.05 9.98 -22.60
CA PHE A 174 11.05 10.63 -21.76
C PHE A 174 11.14 12.16 -21.78
N GLU A 175 12.34 12.73 -21.71
CA GLU A 175 12.53 14.17 -21.83
C GLU A 175 12.02 14.72 -23.17
N SER A 176 12.30 14.00 -24.26
CA SER A 176 11.88 14.38 -25.59
C SER A 176 10.36 14.31 -25.71
N HIS A 177 9.75 13.25 -25.17
CA HIS A 177 8.30 13.08 -25.09
C HIS A 177 7.62 14.23 -24.35
N LEU A 178 8.08 14.56 -23.13
CA LEU A 178 7.50 15.67 -22.36
C LEU A 178 7.54 17.01 -23.12
N ARG A 179 8.68 17.33 -23.75
CA ARG A 179 8.87 18.59 -24.48
C ARG A 179 8.06 18.69 -25.76
N SER A 180 7.71 17.56 -26.39
CA SER A 180 7.03 17.55 -27.69
C SER A 180 5.54 17.26 -27.59
N GLU A 181 5.10 16.44 -26.63
CA GLU A 181 3.75 15.89 -26.58
C GLU A 181 2.95 16.37 -25.36
N VAL A 182 3.61 16.76 -24.27
CA VAL A 182 2.96 17.15 -23.00
C VAL A 182 2.93 18.67 -22.83
N PHE A 183 4.09 19.28 -22.57
CA PHE A 183 4.16 20.67 -22.14
C PHE A 183 3.60 21.71 -23.15
N PRO A 184 3.74 21.55 -24.47
CA PRO A 184 3.18 22.50 -25.43
C PRO A 184 1.65 22.66 -25.35
N ASN A 185 0.94 21.70 -24.76
CA ASN A 185 -0.52 21.72 -24.62
C ASN A 185 -1.00 22.43 -23.33
N ILE A 186 -0.06 22.83 -22.46
CA ILE A 186 -0.34 23.43 -21.14
C ILE A 186 0.62 24.60 -20.84
N GLU A 187 0.92 25.45 -21.82
CA GLU A 187 1.76 26.65 -21.62
C GLU A 187 1.05 27.77 -20.86
N GLU A 188 0.56 27.45 -19.67
CA GLU A 188 -0.11 28.36 -18.74
C GLU A 188 0.11 27.90 -17.29
N THR A 189 -0.52 28.59 -16.32
CA THR A 189 -0.52 28.12 -14.93
C THR A 189 -1.57 27.03 -14.73
N VAL A 190 -1.15 25.78 -14.66
CA VAL A 190 -2.01 24.61 -14.46
C VAL A 190 -1.85 23.98 -13.07
N SER A 191 -2.80 23.14 -12.68
CA SER A 191 -2.65 22.28 -11.49
C SER A 191 -1.68 21.14 -11.77
N ILE A 192 -1.19 20.43 -10.74
CA ILE A 192 -0.33 19.26 -10.97
C ILE A 192 -1.17 18.14 -11.58
N GLN A 193 -2.41 17.97 -11.13
CA GLN A 193 -3.34 16.99 -11.70
C GLN A 193 -3.62 17.25 -13.20
N ARG A 194 -3.70 18.51 -13.64
CA ARG A 194 -3.87 18.81 -15.08
C ARG A 194 -2.64 18.44 -15.89
N MET A 195 -1.44 18.57 -15.32
CA MET A 195 -0.20 18.11 -15.97
C MET A 195 -0.15 16.58 -16.07
N THR A 196 -0.61 15.85 -15.04
CA THR A 196 -0.64 14.38 -15.07
C THR A 196 -1.71 13.86 -16.03
N GLU A 197 -2.83 14.56 -16.18
CA GLU A 197 -3.85 14.29 -17.21
C GLU A 197 -3.26 14.43 -18.63
N GLU A 198 -2.54 15.52 -18.92
CA GLU A 198 -1.87 15.70 -20.22
C GLU A 198 -0.74 14.70 -20.46
N LEU A 199 -0.03 14.29 -19.40
CA LEU A 199 0.93 13.18 -19.48
C LEU A 199 0.21 11.89 -19.88
N GLY A 200 -0.95 11.60 -19.30
CA GLY A 200 -1.75 10.43 -19.63
C GLY A 200 -2.23 10.43 -21.09
N ARG A 201 -2.78 11.55 -21.55
CA ARG A 201 -3.17 11.73 -22.96
C ARG A 201 -2.00 11.50 -23.90
N ALA A 202 -0.86 12.14 -23.63
CA ALA A 202 0.33 12.01 -24.46
C ALA A 202 0.88 10.58 -24.48
N ASN A 203 0.93 9.90 -23.33
CA ASN A 203 1.35 8.50 -23.25
C ASN A 203 0.45 7.61 -24.13
N SER A 204 -0.87 7.76 -24.03
CA SER A 204 -1.85 6.98 -24.81
C SER A 204 -1.67 7.21 -26.32
N GLU A 205 -1.63 8.47 -26.77
CA GLU A 205 -1.50 8.81 -28.19
C GLU A 205 -0.16 8.36 -28.80
N VAL A 206 0.95 8.51 -28.06
CA VAL A 206 2.28 8.09 -28.54
C VAL A 206 2.38 6.57 -28.58
N ASN A 207 1.88 5.88 -27.55
CA ASN A 207 1.87 4.42 -27.50
C ASN A 207 1.13 3.82 -28.70
N GLU A 208 -0.07 4.32 -28.99
CA GLU A 208 -0.87 3.89 -30.15
C GLU A 208 -0.17 4.23 -31.47
N ARG A 209 0.30 5.47 -31.62
CA ARG A 209 0.91 5.97 -32.87
C ARG A 209 2.17 5.20 -33.25
N GLU A 210 3.02 4.88 -32.28
CA GLU A 210 4.28 4.17 -32.50
C GLU A 210 4.12 2.64 -32.46
N GLY A 211 2.93 2.13 -32.13
CA GLY A 211 2.61 0.70 -32.12
C GLY A 211 3.38 -0.08 -31.07
N ILE A 212 3.47 0.48 -29.86
CA ILE A 212 4.24 -0.08 -28.74
C ILE A 212 3.50 -1.27 -28.14
N GLU A 213 4.18 -2.42 -27.99
CA GLU A 213 3.54 -3.64 -27.46
C GLU A 213 3.21 -3.54 -25.97
N GLU A 214 4.01 -2.77 -25.22
CA GLU A 214 3.78 -2.52 -23.80
C GLU A 214 2.59 -1.57 -23.60
N ASP A 215 1.79 -1.81 -22.55
CA ASP A 215 0.64 -0.97 -22.22
C ASP A 215 1.05 0.51 -22.00
N ALA A 216 0.16 1.45 -22.34
CA ALA A 216 0.40 2.89 -22.19
C ALA A 216 0.55 3.35 -20.73
N GLY A 217 0.10 2.54 -19.76
CA GLY A 217 0.44 2.68 -18.35
C GLY A 217 -0.63 3.31 -17.47
N ILE A 218 -0.23 3.62 -16.24
CA ILE A 218 -1.08 4.18 -15.19
C ILE A 218 -1.62 5.55 -15.61
N ALA A 219 -0.77 6.45 -16.11
CA ALA A 219 -1.22 7.79 -16.49
C ALA A 219 -2.21 7.76 -17.67
N ALA A 220 -1.96 6.90 -18.66
CA ALA A 220 -2.87 6.71 -19.79
C ALA A 220 -4.19 6.08 -19.34
N ALA A 221 -4.14 5.01 -18.54
CA ALA A 221 -5.33 4.38 -17.98
C ALA A 221 -6.18 5.38 -17.18
N ALA A 222 -5.54 6.24 -16.38
CA ALA A 222 -6.22 7.27 -15.60
C ALA A 222 -6.90 8.31 -16.50
N TYR A 223 -6.20 8.79 -17.54
CA TYR A 223 -6.77 9.70 -18.52
C TYR A 223 -7.97 9.09 -19.27
N GLU A 224 -7.86 7.83 -19.69
CA GLU A 224 -8.91 7.12 -20.44
C GLU A 224 -10.17 6.80 -19.62
N ASN A 225 -10.06 6.79 -18.29
CA ASN A 225 -11.14 6.44 -17.36
C ASN A 225 -11.53 7.61 -16.45
N ASP A 226 -11.13 8.84 -16.78
CA ASP A 226 -11.44 10.06 -16.02
C ASP A 226 -11.02 10.01 -14.53
N VAL A 227 -9.94 9.28 -14.20
CA VAL A 227 -9.41 9.16 -12.84
C VAL A 227 -8.32 10.22 -12.61
N PRO A 228 -8.46 11.14 -11.63
CA PRO A 228 -7.44 12.13 -11.33
C PRO A 228 -6.20 11.52 -10.69
N ILE A 229 -5.02 11.92 -11.17
CA ILE A 229 -3.74 11.62 -10.55
C ILE A 229 -3.16 12.85 -9.85
N TYR A 230 -2.98 12.76 -8.54
CA TYR A 230 -2.29 13.76 -7.73
C TYR A 230 -0.83 13.38 -7.50
N CYS A 231 0.07 14.34 -7.63
CA CYS A 231 1.50 14.16 -7.39
C CYS A 231 2.08 15.34 -6.59
N PRO A 232 1.77 15.46 -5.29
CA PRO A 232 1.96 16.71 -4.53
C PRO A 232 3.44 17.15 -4.42
N ALA A 233 4.38 16.22 -4.50
CA ALA A 233 5.81 16.45 -4.46
C ALA A 233 6.46 16.21 -5.83
N VAL A 234 5.81 16.64 -6.92
CA VAL A 234 6.27 16.36 -8.29
C VAL A 234 7.70 16.82 -8.56
N GLN A 235 8.14 17.93 -7.95
CA GLN A 235 9.50 18.45 -8.07
C GLN A 235 10.59 17.48 -7.58
N ASP A 236 10.23 16.49 -6.76
CA ASP A 236 11.11 15.40 -6.30
C ASP A 236 11.09 14.23 -7.30
N SER A 237 11.34 14.52 -8.58
CA SER A 237 11.40 13.51 -9.65
C SER A 237 11.99 14.08 -10.94
N VAL A 238 12.35 13.19 -11.88
CA VAL A 238 12.76 13.61 -13.23
C VAL A 238 11.62 14.34 -13.95
N LEU A 239 10.38 13.88 -13.84
CA LEU A 239 9.20 14.60 -14.33
C LEU A 239 9.17 16.05 -13.83
N GLY A 240 9.37 16.26 -12.53
CA GLY A 240 9.40 17.58 -11.91
C GLY A 240 10.58 18.44 -12.36
N LEU A 241 11.77 17.85 -12.52
CA LEU A 241 12.94 18.55 -13.03
C LEU A 241 12.73 19.03 -14.47
N GLN A 242 12.11 18.21 -15.33
CA GLN A 242 11.78 18.60 -16.70
C GLN A 242 10.71 19.70 -16.74
N ALA A 243 9.68 19.59 -15.90
CA ALA A 243 8.66 20.63 -15.74
C ALA A 243 9.29 21.96 -15.29
N TRP A 244 10.19 21.94 -14.31
CA TRP A 244 10.93 23.13 -13.87
C TRP A 244 11.82 23.71 -14.98
N MET A 245 12.55 22.88 -15.72
CA MET A 245 13.37 23.37 -16.82
C MET A 245 12.53 24.02 -17.92
N TYR A 246 11.37 23.45 -18.25
CA TYR A 246 10.45 23.99 -19.25
C TYR A 246 9.88 25.36 -18.83
N SER A 247 9.54 25.52 -17.54
CA SER A 247 9.02 26.79 -16.99
C SER A 247 10.04 27.92 -16.98
N GLN A 248 11.34 27.65 -17.15
CA GLN A 248 12.35 28.72 -17.24
C GLN A 248 12.31 29.50 -18.56
N THR A 249 11.64 28.94 -19.58
CA THR A 249 11.65 29.48 -20.94
C THR A 249 10.26 29.70 -21.53
N THR A 250 9.20 29.42 -20.78
CA THR A 250 7.79 29.47 -21.23
C THR A 250 6.89 30.04 -20.13
N ASP A 251 5.60 30.23 -20.42
CA ASP A 251 4.60 30.67 -19.44
C ASP A 251 4.02 29.53 -18.58
N PHE A 252 4.49 28.29 -18.80
CA PHE A 252 4.09 27.13 -18.01
C PHE A 252 4.47 27.29 -16.53
N THR A 253 3.54 27.04 -15.62
CA THR A 253 3.79 26.99 -14.18
C THR A 253 2.83 26.00 -13.52
N LEU A 254 3.28 25.35 -12.43
CA LEU A 254 2.46 24.46 -11.62
C LEU A 254 1.97 25.16 -10.36
N ASP A 255 0.66 25.13 -10.14
CA ASP A 255 0.00 25.57 -8.90
C ASP A 255 -0.49 24.36 -8.11
N ALA A 256 0.28 23.98 -7.09
CA ALA A 256 -0.05 22.85 -6.22
C ALA A 256 -1.33 23.05 -5.40
N LEU A 257 -1.80 24.29 -5.19
CA LEU A 257 -3.02 24.54 -4.42
C LEU A 257 -4.28 24.31 -5.26
N LYS A 258 -4.19 24.43 -6.60
CA LYS A 258 -5.32 24.13 -7.49
C LYS A 258 -5.80 22.68 -7.40
N ASP A 259 -4.90 21.73 -7.08
CA ASP A 259 -5.26 20.32 -6.87
C ASP A 259 -6.27 20.14 -5.72
N MET A 260 -6.20 21.00 -4.69
CA MET A 260 -6.95 20.81 -3.45
C MET A 260 -8.47 20.94 -3.64
N THR A 261 -8.93 21.77 -4.58
CA THR A 261 -10.37 21.94 -4.84
C THR A 261 -10.99 20.65 -5.33
N HIS A 262 -10.49 20.10 -6.46
CA HIS A 262 -11.02 18.87 -7.04
C HIS A 262 -10.92 17.68 -6.09
N LEU A 263 -9.81 17.56 -5.35
CA LEU A 263 -9.62 16.48 -4.38
C LEU A 263 -10.63 16.57 -3.23
N THR A 264 -10.91 17.78 -2.75
CA THR A 264 -11.86 18.00 -1.66
C THR A 264 -13.29 17.76 -2.13
N ASP A 265 -13.62 18.15 -3.36
CA ASP A 265 -14.95 17.92 -3.94
C ASP A 265 -15.25 16.41 -4.01
N LEU A 266 -14.32 15.59 -4.52
CA LEU A 266 -14.45 14.12 -4.52
C LEU A 266 -14.68 13.55 -3.11
N ALA A 267 -13.95 14.05 -2.11
CA ALA A 267 -14.08 13.60 -0.74
C ALA A 267 -15.36 14.09 -0.04
N PHE A 268 -15.95 15.18 -0.51
CA PHE A 268 -17.21 15.72 -0.02
C PHE A 268 -18.41 14.98 -0.60
N GLU A 269 -18.30 14.54 -1.86
CA GLU A 269 -19.35 13.82 -2.59
C GLU A 269 -19.41 12.32 -2.26
N ALA A 270 -18.35 11.77 -1.66
CA ALA A 270 -18.29 10.36 -1.27
C ALA A 270 -19.28 10.02 -0.13
N ASP A 271 -20.20 9.08 -0.39
CA ASP A 271 -21.10 8.53 0.64
C ASP A 271 -20.34 7.63 1.64
N LYS A 272 -19.47 6.77 1.11
CA LYS A 272 -18.46 6.02 1.85
C LYS A 272 -17.12 6.17 1.17
N SER A 273 -16.05 6.06 1.94
CA SER A 273 -14.71 6.21 1.40
C SER A 273 -13.71 5.18 1.92
N GLY A 274 -12.82 4.75 1.04
CA GLY A 274 -11.74 3.81 1.33
C GLY A 274 -10.37 4.40 1.04
N ALA A 275 -9.39 4.09 1.88
CA ALA A 275 -7.99 4.44 1.67
C ALA A 275 -7.13 3.18 1.50
N MET A 276 -6.64 2.94 0.28
CA MET A 276 -5.65 1.89 0.00
C MET A 276 -4.28 2.53 -0.13
N VAL A 277 -3.37 2.25 0.79
CA VAL A 277 -2.04 2.88 0.86
C VAL A 277 -0.95 1.84 0.68
N VAL A 278 -0.24 1.93 -0.44
CA VAL A 278 0.93 1.12 -0.77
C VAL A 278 2.19 1.95 -0.51
N GLY A 279 2.99 1.51 0.46
CA GLY A 279 4.18 2.21 0.94
C GLY A 279 3.86 3.25 2.02
N GLY A 280 4.23 4.50 1.78
CA GLY A 280 4.20 5.57 2.79
C GLY A 280 4.38 6.97 2.18
N GLY A 281 5.12 7.83 2.89
CA GLY A 281 5.55 9.14 2.40
C GLY A 281 4.40 10.10 2.07
N VAL A 282 4.62 10.93 1.06
CA VAL A 282 3.65 11.94 0.59
C VAL A 282 2.34 11.29 0.11
N PRO A 283 2.33 10.20 -0.70
CA PRO A 283 1.09 9.55 -1.11
C PRO A 283 0.20 9.13 0.06
N LYS A 284 0.78 8.49 1.09
CA LYS A 284 0.03 8.15 2.32
C LYS A 284 -0.56 9.37 3.00
N ASN A 285 0.24 10.42 3.22
CA ASN A 285 -0.29 11.60 3.91
C ASN A 285 -1.42 12.23 3.13
N TYR A 286 -1.22 12.35 1.83
CA TYR A 286 -2.05 13.18 0.98
C TYR A 286 -3.41 12.51 0.74
N VAL A 287 -3.45 11.18 0.61
CA VAL A 287 -4.70 10.40 0.74
C VAL A 287 -5.34 10.70 2.10
N LEU A 288 -4.66 10.37 3.21
CA LEU A 288 -5.28 10.44 4.53
C LEU A 288 -5.71 11.86 4.96
N GLN A 289 -5.00 12.90 4.55
CA GLN A 289 -5.32 14.29 4.91
C GLN A 289 -6.50 14.85 4.12
N THR A 290 -6.88 14.22 3.01
CA THR A 290 -8.01 14.64 2.18
C THR A 290 -9.29 14.78 3.02
N MET A 291 -9.47 13.88 3.98
CA MET A 291 -10.63 13.90 4.89
C MET A 291 -10.57 14.99 5.98
N LEU A 292 -9.45 15.71 6.17
CA LEU A 292 -9.38 16.79 7.16
C LEU A 292 -10.19 18.04 6.78
N VAL A 293 -10.56 18.14 5.51
CA VAL A 293 -11.36 19.25 4.96
C VAL A 293 -12.74 18.78 4.46
N SER A 294 -13.04 17.48 4.60
CA SER A 294 -14.36 16.88 4.35
C SER A 294 -15.16 16.81 5.68
N PRO A 295 -16.50 16.86 5.66
CA PRO A 295 -17.32 16.57 6.83
C PRO A 295 -17.26 15.10 7.29
N SER A 296 -16.80 14.20 6.42
CA SER A 296 -16.73 12.75 6.65
C SER A 296 -15.27 12.27 6.75
N ALA A 297 -15.09 11.06 7.27
CA ALA A 297 -13.79 10.39 7.35
C ALA A 297 -13.80 9.03 6.61
N TYR A 298 -12.64 8.38 6.48
CA TYR A 298 -12.54 7.06 5.84
C TYR A 298 -13.27 5.97 6.64
N ASP A 299 -14.13 5.21 5.96
CA ASP A 299 -14.81 4.01 6.48
C ASP A 299 -13.89 2.79 6.46
N TYR A 300 -12.99 2.74 5.47
CA TYR A 300 -12.08 1.63 5.24
C TYR A 300 -10.64 2.10 5.07
N GLY A 301 -9.69 1.32 5.58
CA GLY A 301 -8.26 1.62 5.43
C GLY A 301 -7.39 0.38 5.35
N VAL A 302 -6.66 0.22 4.26
CA VAL A 302 -5.66 -0.83 4.10
C VAL A 302 -4.30 -0.16 3.86
N GLN A 303 -3.31 -0.54 4.65
CA GLN A 303 -1.94 -0.05 4.50
C GLN A 303 -0.99 -1.23 4.30
N LEU A 304 -0.24 -1.22 3.20
CA LEU A 304 0.84 -2.17 2.92
C LEU A 304 2.17 -1.42 3.05
N THR A 305 2.99 -1.73 4.05
CA THR A 305 4.23 -0.97 4.31
C THR A 305 5.32 -1.84 4.91
N MET A 306 6.58 -1.42 4.80
CA MET A 306 7.66 -1.95 5.65
C MET A 306 8.11 -0.96 6.71
N ASP A 307 7.53 0.25 6.74
CA ASP A 307 7.97 1.30 7.66
C ASP A 307 7.45 1.04 9.08
N PRO A 308 8.33 0.85 10.07
CA PRO A 308 7.91 0.61 11.43
C PRO A 308 7.51 1.93 12.12
N PRO A 309 6.52 1.92 13.04
CA PRO A 309 6.02 3.14 13.69
C PRO A 309 7.07 3.84 14.58
N GLN A 310 8.09 3.12 15.06
CA GLN A 310 9.10 3.64 15.99
C GLN A 310 9.99 4.73 15.39
N THR A 311 10.00 4.89 14.07
CA THR A 311 10.76 5.97 13.41
C THR A 311 10.13 7.35 13.65
N GLY A 312 8.87 7.41 14.09
CA GLY A 312 8.11 8.66 14.25
C GLY A 312 7.79 9.35 12.92
N GLY A 313 8.08 8.68 11.79
CA GLY A 313 7.76 9.15 10.46
C GLY A 313 6.34 8.76 10.06
N LEU A 314 5.69 9.60 9.25
CA LEU A 314 4.32 9.37 8.83
C LEU A 314 4.13 8.04 8.08
N SER A 315 5.14 7.59 7.31
CA SER A 315 5.07 6.33 6.59
C SER A 315 4.73 5.13 7.50
N GLY A 316 5.33 5.09 8.70
CA GLY A 316 5.11 4.03 9.69
C GLY A 316 3.97 4.28 10.68
N ALA A 317 3.41 5.50 10.72
CA ALA A 317 2.28 5.82 11.60
C ALA A 317 1.11 4.85 11.38
N THR A 318 0.44 4.41 12.44
CA THR A 318 -0.64 3.42 12.30
C THR A 318 -1.91 4.08 11.76
N LEU A 319 -2.75 3.31 11.07
CA LEU A 319 -4.07 3.80 10.67
C LEU A 319 -4.96 4.12 11.89
N ASP A 320 -4.76 3.44 13.02
CA ASP A 320 -5.46 3.77 14.26
C ASP A 320 -5.03 5.12 14.85
N GLU A 321 -3.78 5.54 14.69
CA GLU A 321 -3.38 6.91 15.05
C GLU A 321 -4.17 7.94 14.24
N ALA A 322 -4.40 7.67 12.94
CA ALA A 322 -5.13 8.57 12.05
C ALA A 322 -6.60 8.79 12.47
N ARG A 323 -7.21 7.88 13.24
CA ARG A 323 -8.53 8.12 13.87
C ARG A 323 -8.53 9.31 14.81
N SER A 324 -7.44 9.54 15.56
CA SER A 324 -7.35 10.67 16.50
C SER A 324 -7.38 12.03 15.80
N TRP A 325 -6.99 12.05 14.53
CA TRP A 325 -7.01 13.23 13.66
C TRP A 325 -8.33 13.42 12.92
N GLY A 326 -9.29 12.49 13.08
CA GLY A 326 -10.54 12.49 12.30
C GLY A 326 -10.35 12.06 10.85
N LYS A 327 -9.24 11.39 10.51
CA LYS A 327 -8.99 10.89 9.14
C LYS A 327 -9.74 9.58 8.87
N LEU A 328 -9.98 8.78 9.91
CA LEU A 328 -10.79 7.56 9.86
C LEU A 328 -11.98 7.69 10.80
N GLU A 329 -13.11 7.12 10.40
CA GLU A 329 -14.30 7.02 11.23
C GLU A 329 -14.01 6.21 12.51
N LYS A 330 -14.80 6.46 13.56
CA LYS A 330 -14.68 5.68 14.82
C LYS A 330 -14.98 4.20 14.62
N ALA A 331 -15.88 3.89 13.70
CA ALA A 331 -16.26 2.52 13.34
C ALA A 331 -15.46 1.98 12.14
N ALA A 332 -14.52 2.76 11.59
CA ALA A 332 -13.79 2.38 10.39
C ALA A 332 -13.11 1.02 10.54
N ARG A 333 -13.13 0.21 9.49
CA ARG A 333 -12.38 -1.05 9.44
C ARG A 333 -11.02 -0.78 8.83
N ASN A 334 -9.97 -1.08 9.58
CA ASN A 334 -8.62 -0.88 9.07
C ASN A 334 -7.66 -2.01 9.43
N VAL A 335 -6.59 -2.12 8.64
CA VAL A 335 -5.46 -3.01 8.89
C VAL A 335 -4.18 -2.46 8.26
N SER A 336 -3.05 -2.71 8.92
CA SER A 336 -1.73 -2.48 8.35
C SER A 336 -0.97 -3.81 8.23
N VAL A 337 -0.46 -4.09 7.03
CA VAL A 337 0.37 -5.25 6.73
C VAL A 337 1.82 -4.79 6.64
N TYR A 338 2.65 -5.30 7.54
CA TYR A 338 4.07 -4.96 7.64
C TYR A 338 4.93 -5.94 6.81
N ALA A 339 5.01 -5.74 5.51
CA ALA A 339 5.79 -6.55 4.57
C ALA A 339 6.03 -5.82 3.24
N ASP A 340 6.86 -6.39 2.37
CA ASP A 340 7.16 -5.83 1.06
C ASP A 340 5.87 -5.67 0.21
N ALA A 341 5.63 -4.45 -0.27
CA ALA A 341 4.48 -4.11 -1.10
C ALA A 341 4.47 -4.91 -2.42
N THR A 342 5.64 -5.23 -2.98
CA THR A 342 5.74 -6.03 -4.23
C THR A 342 5.29 -7.48 -4.05
N ILE A 343 5.21 -7.95 -2.79
CA ILE A 343 4.66 -9.27 -2.44
C ILE A 343 3.19 -9.13 -2.02
N THR A 344 2.88 -8.14 -1.19
CA THR A 344 1.56 -8.03 -0.55
C THR A 344 0.49 -7.44 -1.46
N LEU A 345 0.82 -6.47 -2.30
CA LEU A 345 -0.13 -5.85 -3.23
C LEU A 345 -0.76 -6.88 -4.19
N PRO A 346 0.02 -7.67 -4.96
CA PRO A 346 -0.59 -8.66 -5.85
C PRO A 346 -1.41 -9.72 -5.11
N LEU A 347 -0.99 -10.14 -3.92
CA LEU A 347 -1.74 -11.10 -3.11
C LEU A 347 -3.10 -10.54 -2.67
N VAL A 348 -3.10 -9.31 -2.12
CA VAL A 348 -4.32 -8.65 -1.64
C VAL A 348 -5.27 -8.36 -2.80
N VAL A 349 -4.77 -7.81 -3.91
CA VAL A 349 -5.60 -7.48 -5.09
C VAL A 349 -6.20 -8.74 -5.71
N ALA A 350 -5.40 -9.79 -5.92
CA ALA A 350 -5.90 -11.02 -6.55
C ALA A 350 -6.98 -11.70 -5.70
N ALA A 351 -6.76 -11.85 -4.39
CA ALA A 351 -7.74 -12.46 -3.49
C ALA A 351 -8.99 -11.59 -3.29
N ALA A 352 -8.85 -10.25 -3.28
CA ALA A 352 -9.99 -9.36 -3.13
C ALA A 352 -10.89 -9.39 -4.37
N ARG A 353 -10.29 -9.40 -5.58
CA ARG A 353 -11.02 -9.55 -6.84
C ARG A 353 -11.80 -10.86 -6.92
N GLU A 354 -11.18 -11.96 -6.51
CA GLU A 354 -11.83 -13.28 -6.47
C GLU A 354 -13.11 -13.31 -5.60
N ARG A 355 -13.22 -12.43 -4.61
CA ARG A 355 -14.38 -12.37 -3.71
C ARG A 355 -15.54 -11.53 -4.21
N ILE A 356 -15.30 -10.66 -5.19
CA ILE A 356 -16.34 -9.80 -5.79
C ILE A 356 -16.83 -10.31 -7.14
N GLU A 357 -16.12 -11.29 -7.74
CA GLU A 357 -16.59 -12.11 -8.87
C GLU A 357 -17.68 -13.11 -8.44
#